data_AF-A0A351SPR9-F1
#
_entry.id   AF-A0A351SPR9-F1
#
_cell.length_a   1.000
_cell.length_b   1.000
_cell.length_c   1.000
_cell.angle_alpha   90.00
_cell.angle_beta   90.00
_cell.angle_gamma   90.00
#
_symmetry.space_group_name_H-M   'P 1'
#
loop_
_entity.id
_entity.type
_entity.pdbx_description
1 polymer ?
#
loop_
_entity_poly.entity_id
_entity_poly.type
_entity_poly.pdbx_seq_one_letter_code
_entity_poly.pdbx_strand_id
1 'polypeptide(L)'
;MLKNVISVIDGEAGSCGKAKVVGEIATNPEVKLGAAITNCMPNAGHTFVDENGNKTIFRNIPVSSVNPSTELFIGPGSAIDMEVFADEYARVEKYVGDRKIYVHELVPLIEERHKAFERATIKTGSTFKGCGAVTQEKVVRDRRLEFFKTFKN
;
A
#
# COMPACT_ATOMS: atom_id res chain seq x y z
N MET A 1 30.08 1.34 -5.87
CA MET A 1 28.91 1.25 -4.97
C MET A 1 27.97 0.19 -5.52
N LEU A 2 27.68 -0.86 -4.75
CA LEU A 2 26.58 -1.77 -5.06
C LEU A 2 25.27 -0.99 -4.90
N LYS A 3 24.58 -0.70 -6.00
CA LYS A 3 23.22 -0.16 -5.97
C LYS A 3 22.27 -1.30 -5.62
N ASN A 4 22.07 -1.54 -4.32
CA ASN A 4 21.24 -2.62 -3.79
C ASN A 4 19.83 -2.17 -3.38
N VAL A 5 19.54 -0.87 -3.44
CA VAL A 5 18.24 -0.29 -3.10
C VAL A 5 17.77 0.61 -4.23
N ILE A 6 16.51 0.41 -4.64
CA ILE A 6 15.81 1.23 -5.62
C ILE A 6 14.64 1.91 -4.90
N SER A 7 14.53 3.22 -5.04
CA SER A 7 13.40 3.99 -4.50
C SER A 7 12.68 4.72 -5.63
N VAL A 8 11.36 4.56 -5.69
CA VAL A 8 10.50 5.25 -6.66
C VAL A 8 9.65 6.24 -5.89
N ILE A 9 9.96 7.53 -6.04
CA ILE A 9 9.32 8.63 -5.32
C ILE A 9 8.65 9.56 -6.33
N ASP A 10 7.55 10.16 -5.90
CA ASP A 10 6.84 11.17 -6.68
C ASP A 10 7.57 12.53 -6.56
N GLY A 11 7.76 13.23 -7.67
CA GLY A 11 8.36 14.57 -7.69
C GLY A 11 7.34 15.71 -7.62
N GLU A 12 6.04 15.41 -7.69
CA GLU A 12 4.97 16.40 -7.79
C GLU A 12 3.87 16.12 -6.75
N ALA A 13 2.60 16.32 -7.12
CA ALA A 13 1.43 16.21 -6.24
C ALA A 13 0.67 14.87 -6.40
N GLY A 14 1.38 13.79 -6.74
CA GLY A 14 0.79 12.46 -6.90
C GLY A 14 0.38 12.14 -8.33
N SER A 15 -0.04 10.89 -8.55
CA SER A 15 -0.48 10.37 -9.85
C SER A 15 0.54 10.43 -11.00
N CYS A 16 1.83 10.61 -10.73
CA CYS A 16 2.89 10.66 -11.76
C CYS A 16 3.29 9.29 -12.34
N GLY A 17 2.46 8.26 -12.22
CA GLY A 17 2.73 6.95 -12.84
C GLY A 17 3.75 6.06 -12.12
N LYS A 18 4.00 6.25 -10.82
CA LYS A 18 4.92 5.43 -10.02
C LYS A 18 4.69 3.92 -10.17
N ALA A 19 3.43 3.50 -10.23
CA ALA A 19 3.05 2.10 -10.37
C ALA A 19 3.55 1.48 -11.69
N LYS A 20 3.59 2.25 -12.78
CA LYS A 20 4.16 1.81 -14.05
C LYS A 20 5.66 1.56 -13.92
N VAL A 21 6.37 2.51 -13.30
CA VAL A 21 7.82 2.40 -13.08
C VAL A 21 8.16 1.23 -12.16
N VAL A 22 7.46 1.07 -11.04
CA VAL A 22 7.65 -0.05 -10.11
C VAL A 22 7.32 -1.38 -10.80
N GLY A 23 6.26 -1.43 -11.60
CA GLY A 23 5.88 -2.59 -12.39
C GLY A 23 6.99 -3.00 -13.35
N GLU A 24 7.51 -2.05 -14.15
CA GLU A 24 8.62 -2.28 -15.08
C GLU A 24 9.87 -2.82 -14.39
N ILE A 25 10.25 -2.24 -13.25
CA ILE A 25 11.37 -2.72 -12.44
C ILE A 25 11.12 -4.14 -11.94
N ALA A 26 9.89 -4.44 -11.50
CA ALA A 26 9.54 -5.73 -10.96
C ALA A 26 9.49 -6.83 -12.03
N THR A 27 9.05 -6.51 -13.25
CA THR A 27 8.95 -7.47 -14.35
C THR A 27 10.25 -7.61 -15.16
N ASN A 28 11.21 -6.70 -14.99
CA ASN A 28 12.49 -6.78 -15.69
C ASN A 28 13.34 -7.98 -15.19
N PRO A 29 13.66 -8.98 -16.05
CA PRO A 29 14.39 -10.17 -15.66
C PRO A 29 15.86 -9.92 -15.27
N GLU A 30 16.44 -8.78 -15.67
CA GLU A 30 17.80 -8.40 -15.30
C GLU A 30 17.87 -7.82 -13.88
N VAL A 31 16.73 -7.40 -13.31
CA VAL A 31 16.64 -6.83 -11.97
C VAL A 31 16.25 -7.91 -10.97
N LYS A 32 17.19 -8.31 -10.12
CA LYS A 32 16.92 -9.22 -9.00
C LYS A 32 16.28 -8.48 -7.82
N LEU A 33 14.96 -8.34 -7.84
CA LEU A 33 14.19 -7.69 -6.78
C LEU A 33 13.85 -8.69 -5.65
N GLY A 34 14.73 -8.78 -4.65
CA GLY A 34 14.55 -9.72 -3.52
C GLY A 34 13.41 -9.34 -2.57
N ALA A 35 13.21 -8.05 -2.32
CA ALA A 35 12.18 -7.56 -1.40
C ALA A 35 11.62 -6.21 -1.87
N ALA A 36 10.35 -5.97 -1.59
CA ALA A 36 9.66 -4.71 -1.85
C ALA A 36 8.84 -4.28 -0.64
N ILE A 37 8.96 -3.01 -0.26
CA ILE A 37 8.23 -2.39 0.83
C ILE A 37 7.43 -1.20 0.33
N THR A 38 6.21 -1.05 0.85
CA THR A 38 5.37 0.13 0.63
C THR A 38 4.92 0.74 1.95
N ASN A 39 4.75 2.06 1.94
CA ASN A 39 4.16 2.84 3.04
C ASN A 39 2.85 3.51 2.57
N CYS A 40 2.22 2.98 1.52
CA CYS A 40 0.95 3.51 1.01
C CYS A 40 -0.21 3.21 1.97
N MET A 41 -1.25 4.04 1.88
CA MET A 41 -2.50 3.92 2.62
C MET A 41 -3.68 3.78 1.62
N PRO A 42 -4.92 3.51 2.08
CA PRO A 42 -6.08 3.27 1.20
C PRO A 42 -6.47 4.45 0.31
N ASN A 43 -5.95 5.65 0.56
CA ASN A 43 -6.12 6.83 -0.30
C ASN A 43 -5.34 6.74 -1.62
N ALA A 44 -4.33 5.87 -1.70
CA ALA A 44 -3.54 5.69 -2.89
C ALA A 44 -4.29 4.90 -3.98
N GLY A 45 -3.90 5.10 -5.23
CA GLY A 45 -4.43 4.38 -6.40
C GLY A 45 -3.34 4.14 -7.44
N HIS A 46 -2.59 3.05 -7.29
CA HIS A 46 -1.45 2.69 -8.12
C HIS A 46 -1.89 1.76 -9.25
N THR A 47 -2.08 2.30 -10.45
CA THR A 47 -2.50 1.52 -11.61
C THR A 47 -1.28 0.89 -12.30
N PHE A 48 -1.25 -0.44 -12.36
CA PHE A 48 -0.35 -1.21 -13.21
C PHE A 48 -1.14 -1.79 -14.39
N VAL A 49 -0.52 -1.83 -15.57
CA VAL A 49 -1.06 -2.46 -16.77
C VAL A 49 0.00 -3.45 -17.24
N ASP A 50 -0.37 -4.73 -17.36
CA ASP A 50 0.55 -5.77 -17.83
C ASP A 50 0.76 -5.70 -19.36
N GLU A 51 1.68 -6.52 -19.87
CA GLU A 51 2.00 -6.59 -21.31
C GLU A 51 0.80 -7.01 -22.18
N ASN A 52 -0.21 -7.67 -21.58
CA ASN A 52 -1.44 -8.07 -22.25
C ASN A 52 -2.54 -6.98 -22.16
N GLY A 53 -2.25 -5.83 -21.55
CA GLY A 53 -3.20 -4.73 -21.37
C GLY A 53 -4.13 -4.88 -20.17
N ASN A 54 -3.93 -5.88 -19.29
CA ASN A 54 -4.78 -6.06 -18.12
C ASN A 54 -4.44 -5.02 -17.05
N LYS A 55 -5.45 -4.22 -16.69
CA LYS A 55 -5.33 -3.18 -15.68
C LYS A 55 -5.57 -3.74 -14.27
N THR A 56 -4.65 -3.46 -13.35
CA THR A 56 -4.77 -3.77 -11.91
C THR A 56 -4.52 -2.52 -11.08
N ILE A 57 -5.33 -2.28 -10.05
CA ILE A 57 -5.18 -1.14 -9.14
C ILE A 57 -4.73 -1.64 -7.77
N PHE A 58 -3.57 -1.16 -7.34
CA PHE A 58 -2.96 -1.41 -6.04
C PHE A 58 -3.15 -0.20 -5.11
N ARG A 59 -3.18 -0.46 -3.80
CA ARG A 59 -3.22 0.53 -2.74
C ARG A 59 -2.19 0.18 -1.68
N ASN A 60 -2.49 -0.78 -0.81
CA ASN A 60 -1.65 -1.19 0.30
C ASN A 60 -0.68 -2.32 -0.08
N ILE A 61 -1.03 -3.18 -1.04
CA ILE A 61 -0.16 -4.27 -1.48
C ILE A 61 0.89 -3.69 -2.44
N PRO A 62 2.19 -4.00 -2.27
CA PRO A 62 3.23 -3.52 -3.18
C PRO A 62 2.96 -3.94 -4.62
N VAL A 63 3.02 -3.00 -5.58
CA VAL A 63 2.90 -3.29 -7.02
C VAL A 63 3.89 -4.38 -7.46
N SER A 64 5.06 -4.46 -6.82
CA SER A 64 6.07 -5.48 -7.05
C SER A 64 5.59 -6.92 -6.80
N SER A 65 4.39 -7.14 -6.24
CA SER A 65 3.78 -8.47 -6.18
C SER A 65 3.64 -9.14 -7.55
N VAL A 66 3.64 -8.37 -8.65
CA VAL A 66 3.63 -8.94 -10.02
C VAL A 66 4.89 -9.75 -10.34
N ASN A 67 6.00 -9.54 -9.61
CA ASN A 67 7.13 -10.44 -9.62
C ASN A 67 6.90 -11.56 -8.59
N PRO A 68 6.82 -12.84 -9.00
CA PRO A 68 6.54 -13.96 -8.10
C PRO A 68 7.68 -14.27 -7.12
N SER A 69 8.89 -13.80 -7.38
CA SER A 69 10.08 -14.05 -6.54
C SER A 69 10.34 -12.99 -5.47
N THR A 70 9.62 -11.86 -5.51
CA THR A 70 9.83 -10.74 -4.58
C THR A 70 9.10 -10.96 -3.26
N GLU A 71 9.78 -10.78 -2.12
CA GLU A 71 9.12 -10.73 -0.82
C GLU A 71 8.38 -9.41 -0.60
N LEU A 72 7.20 -9.46 0.03
CA LEU A 72 6.27 -8.33 0.10
C LEU A 72 6.13 -7.82 1.54
N PHE A 73 6.36 -6.51 1.72
CA PHE A 73 6.31 -5.86 3.03
C PHE A 73 5.40 -4.62 3.01
N ILE A 74 4.65 -4.42 4.09
CA ILE A 74 3.90 -3.20 4.37
C ILE A 74 4.53 -2.55 5.60
N GLY A 75 5.12 -1.38 5.37
CA GLY A 75 5.90 -0.66 6.37
C GLY A 75 5.03 0.07 7.40
N PRO A 76 5.63 0.49 8.52
CA PRO A 76 4.92 1.16 9.61
C PRO A 76 4.42 2.56 9.24
N GLY A 77 4.79 3.12 8.07
CA GLY A 77 4.20 4.36 7.57
C GLY A 77 2.82 4.18 6.92
N SER A 78 2.37 2.94 6.70
CA SER A 78 1.04 2.63 6.20
C SER A 78 -0.04 2.73 7.27
N ALA A 79 -1.29 2.67 6.81
CA ALA A 79 -2.48 2.38 7.59
C ALA A 79 -3.37 1.46 6.74
N ILE A 80 -4.19 0.61 7.36
CA ILE A 80 -5.01 -0.37 6.65
C ILE A 80 -6.49 -0.15 6.96
N ASP A 81 -7.30 0.02 5.92
CA ASP A 81 -8.74 -0.20 6.00
C ASP A 81 -9.01 -1.64 5.60
N MET A 82 -9.57 -2.45 6.51
CA MET A 82 -9.73 -3.89 6.28
C MET A 82 -10.66 -4.23 5.13
N GLU A 83 -11.69 -3.43 4.88
CA GLU A 83 -12.60 -3.66 3.76
C GLU A 83 -11.87 -3.43 2.43
N VAL A 84 -11.15 -2.31 2.33
CA VAL A 84 -10.37 -1.96 1.14
C VAL A 84 -9.23 -2.95 0.91
N PHE A 85 -8.56 -3.38 1.97
CA PHE A 85 -7.45 -4.33 1.89
C PHE A 85 -7.92 -5.73 1.47
N ALA A 86 -9.04 -6.22 2.02
CA ALA A 86 -9.60 -7.52 1.64
C ALA A 86 -10.04 -7.55 0.17
N ASP A 87 -10.67 -6.48 -0.29
CA ASP A 87 -11.08 -6.28 -1.68
C ASP A 87 -9.86 -6.15 -2.63
N GLU A 88 -8.82 -5.41 -2.21
CA GLU A 88 -7.54 -5.37 -2.93
C GLU A 88 -6.91 -6.76 -3.04
N TYR A 89 -6.77 -7.47 -1.91
CA TYR A 89 -6.20 -8.80 -1.85
C TYR A 89 -6.91 -9.76 -2.81
N ALA A 90 -8.24 -9.78 -2.81
CA ALA A 90 -9.02 -10.65 -3.69
C ALA A 90 -8.73 -10.39 -5.18
N ARG A 91 -8.55 -9.13 -5.59
CA ARG A 91 -8.20 -8.79 -6.99
C ARG A 91 -6.78 -9.18 -7.38
N VAL A 92 -5.84 -9.12 -6.43
CA VAL A 92 -4.41 -9.34 -6.70
C VAL A 92 -3.92 -10.70 -6.21
N GLU A 93 -4.83 -11.58 -5.78
CA GLU A 93 -4.53 -12.91 -5.24
C GLU A 93 -3.67 -13.73 -6.23
N LYS A 94 -3.97 -13.62 -7.53
CA LYS A 94 -3.18 -14.25 -8.61
C LYS A 94 -1.71 -13.82 -8.64
N TYR A 95 -1.40 -12.60 -8.19
CA TYR A 95 -0.03 -12.11 -8.11
C TYR A 95 0.60 -12.56 -6.81
N VAL A 96 -0.10 -12.46 -5.67
CA VAL A 96 0.43 -12.86 -4.36
C VAL A 96 0.78 -14.35 -4.35
N GLY A 97 -0.10 -15.21 -4.88
CA GLY A 97 0.04 -16.66 -4.82
C GLY A 97 0.07 -17.16 -3.37
N ASP A 98 0.96 -18.10 -3.07
CA ASP A 98 1.11 -18.66 -1.71
C ASP A 98 2.03 -17.84 -0.80
N ARG A 99 2.51 -16.67 -1.27
CA ARG A 99 3.44 -15.84 -0.51
C ARG A 99 2.73 -15.11 0.63
N LYS A 100 3.47 -14.89 1.71
CA LYS A 100 3.05 -14.03 2.82
C LYS A 100 3.31 -12.57 2.47
N ILE A 101 2.42 -11.70 2.95
CA ILE A 101 2.65 -10.25 3.00
C ILE A 101 2.99 -9.90 4.44
N TYR A 102 4.22 -9.47 4.68
CA TYR A 102 4.68 -9.10 6.02
C TYR A 102 4.24 -7.69 6.35
N VAL A 103 3.34 -7.54 7.32
CA VAL A 103 2.83 -6.25 7.77
C VAL A 103 3.49 -5.89 9.10
N HIS A 104 4.07 -4.70 9.19
CA HIS A 104 4.67 -4.25 10.44
C HIS A 104 3.60 -4.07 11.52
N GLU A 105 3.88 -4.52 12.76
CA GLU A 105 2.97 -4.45 13.92
C GLU A 105 2.46 -3.03 14.28
N LEU A 106 3.11 -1.98 13.76
CA LEU A 106 2.74 -0.59 14.01
C LEU A 106 1.82 -0.02 12.93
N VAL A 107 1.34 -0.83 11.99
CA VAL A 107 0.36 -0.40 10.99
C VAL A 107 -1.02 -0.32 11.67
N PRO A 108 -1.59 0.89 11.85
CA PRO A 108 -2.89 1.04 12.48
C PRO A 108 -4.02 0.67 11.52
N LEU A 109 -5.17 0.32 12.11
CA LEU A 109 -6.42 0.11 11.37
C LEU A 109 -7.20 1.42 11.24
N ILE A 110 -7.72 1.64 10.03
CA ILE A 110 -8.66 2.71 9.74
C ILE A 110 -10.06 2.23 10.06
N GLU A 111 -10.68 2.86 11.05
CA GLU A 111 -12.07 2.63 11.45
C GLU A 111 -13.01 3.69 10.86
N GLU A 112 -14.32 3.42 10.85
CA GLU A 112 -15.32 4.38 10.34
C GLU A 112 -15.28 5.73 11.06
N ARG A 113 -14.93 5.75 12.36
CA ARG A 113 -14.78 7.01 13.11
C ARG A 113 -13.70 7.92 12.52
N HIS A 114 -12.61 7.37 11.96
CA HIS A 114 -11.57 8.15 11.29
C HIS A 114 -12.11 8.78 10.00
N LYS A 115 -12.85 8.01 9.20
CA LYS A 115 -13.46 8.52 7.96
C LYS A 115 -14.53 9.57 8.26
N ALA A 116 -15.37 9.32 9.28
CA ALA A 116 -16.42 10.24 9.70
C ALA A 116 -15.83 11.56 10.24
N PHE A 117 -14.76 11.50 11.03
CA PHE A 117 -14.03 12.67 11.49
C PHE A 117 -13.50 13.50 10.32
N GLU A 118 -12.83 12.87 9.34
CA GLU A 118 -12.35 13.60 8.16
C GLU A 118 -13.49 14.26 7.38
N ARG A 119 -14.62 13.58 7.17
CA ARG A 119 -15.80 14.13 6.48
C ARG A 119 -16.40 15.34 7.22
N ALA A 120 -16.40 15.32 8.55
CA ALA A 120 -16.97 16.38 9.37
C ALA A 120 -16.03 17.59 9.51
N THR A 121 -14.72 17.36 9.56
CA THR A 121 -13.74 18.38 9.96
C THR A 121 -12.96 18.95 8.78
N ILE A 122 -12.67 18.16 7.74
CA ILE A 122 -11.81 18.58 6.63
C ILE A 122 -12.68 19.06 5.46
N LYS A 123 -12.48 20.30 5.02
CA LYS A 123 -13.29 20.92 3.96
C LYS A 123 -12.74 20.69 2.55
N THR A 124 -11.43 20.54 2.39
CA THR A 124 -10.77 20.40 1.07
C THR A 124 -9.51 19.54 1.18
N GLY A 125 -9.16 18.85 0.09
CA GLY A 125 -7.87 18.15 -0.04
C GLY A 125 -7.76 16.77 0.61
N SER A 126 -8.82 16.24 1.24
CA SER A 126 -8.85 14.85 1.72
C SER A 126 -9.58 13.93 0.74
N THR A 127 -9.15 12.67 0.70
CA THR A 127 -9.87 11.57 0.04
C THR A 127 -10.97 10.97 0.93
N PHE A 128 -11.11 11.48 2.16
CA PHE A 128 -12.07 11.04 3.18
C PHE A 128 -11.98 9.54 3.48
N LYS A 129 -10.75 9.02 3.40
CA LYS A 129 -10.41 7.62 3.70
C LYS A 129 -9.89 7.43 5.12
N GLY A 130 -9.89 8.46 5.97
CA GLY A 130 -9.47 8.35 7.37
C GLY A 130 -7.95 8.27 7.57
N CYS A 131 -7.15 8.49 6.50
CA CYS A 131 -5.69 8.40 6.52
C CYS A 131 -5.05 9.49 7.39
N GLY A 132 -5.55 10.72 7.31
CA GLY A 132 -5.08 11.82 8.16
C GLY A 132 -5.51 11.63 9.61
N ALA A 133 -6.77 11.26 9.84
CA ALA A 133 -7.30 11.03 11.19
C ALA A 133 -6.58 9.89 11.93
N VAL A 134 -6.38 8.74 11.29
CA VAL A 134 -5.63 7.63 11.90
C VAL A 134 -4.16 7.99 12.16
N THR A 135 -3.56 8.79 11.26
CA THR A 135 -2.17 9.27 11.43
C THR A 135 -2.06 10.21 12.61
N GLN A 136 -3.02 11.13 12.78
CA GLN A 136 -3.09 12.01 13.94
C GLN A 136 -3.13 11.19 15.23
N GLU A 137 -4.02 10.20 15.31
CA GLU A 137 -4.15 9.34 16.48
C GLU A 137 -2.87 8.55 16.76
N LYS A 138 -2.18 8.12 15.71
CA LYS A 138 -0.92 7.39 15.84
C LYS A 138 0.17 8.27 16.43
N VAL A 139 0.23 9.54 16.01
CA VAL A 139 1.19 10.52 16.53
C VAL A 139 0.95 10.80 18.01
N VAL A 140 -0.31 10.99 18.42
CA VAL A 140 -0.67 11.26 19.83
C VAL A 140 -0.75 10.00 20.69
N ARG A 141 -0.58 8.81 20.10
CA ARG A 141 -0.63 7.50 20.76
C ARG A 141 -2.00 7.28 21.43
N ASP A 142 -3.07 7.56 20.70
CA ASP A 142 -4.43 7.32 21.18
C ASP A 142 -4.60 5.85 21.59
N ARG A 143 -5.13 5.61 22.79
CA ARG A 143 -5.32 4.26 23.34
C ARG A 143 -6.37 3.44 22.61
N ARG A 144 -7.21 4.09 21.79
CA ARG A 144 -8.27 3.45 21.00
C ARG A 144 -7.78 2.94 19.65
N LEU A 145 -6.52 3.20 19.28
CA LEU A 145 -5.97 2.68 18.03
C LEU A 145 -5.80 1.17 18.10
N GLU A 146 -6.47 0.50 17.18
CA GLU A 146 -6.23 -0.89 16.87
C GLU A 146 -5.13 -1.00 15.80
N PHE A 147 -4.32 -2.05 15.92
CA PHE A 147 -3.24 -2.34 14.97
C PHE A 147 -3.53 -3.61 14.20
N PHE A 148 -3.04 -3.66 12.96
CA PHE A 148 -3.16 -4.85 12.13
C PHE A 148 -2.46 -6.04 12.80
N LYS A 149 -3.13 -7.20 12.82
CA LYS A 149 -2.61 -8.44 13.42
C LYS A 149 -2.25 -9.48 12.36
N THR A 150 -3.27 -9.99 11.67
CA THR A 150 -3.11 -10.96 10.58
C THR A 150 -4.30 -10.89 9.63
N PHE A 151 -4.14 -11.36 8.40
CA PHE A 151 -5.20 -11.51 7.41
C PHE A 151 -4.90 -12.69 6.48
N LYS A 152 -5.79 -13.69 6.47
CA LYS A 152 -5.65 -14.99 5.79
C LYS A 152 -4.35 -15.73 6.19
N ASN A 153 -4.53 -16.86 6.88
CA ASN A 153 -3.53 -17.64 7.64
C ASN A 153 -2.98 -16.94 8.89
#